data_AF-A0A642KQ51-F1
#
_entry.id   AF-A0A642KQ51-F1
#
_cell.length_a   1.000
_cell.length_b   1.000
_cell.length_c   1.000
_cell.angle_alpha   90.00
_cell.angle_beta   90.00
_cell.angle_gamma   90.00
#
_symmetry.space_group_name_H-M   'P 1'
#
loop_
_entity.id
_entity.type
_entity.pdbx_description
1 polymer ?
#
loop_
_entity_poly.entity_id
_entity_poly.type
_entity_poly.pdbx_seq_one_letter_code
_entity_poly.pdbx_strand_id
1 'polypeptide(L)'
;MKKIILVAALLSAAVCLPAQNKGGNKSGGINLSLWKKACTQPLDSTQTTYVNLGLFSAMHKLHGVGFNAFGSMVQNNMNGVQISGLANLAGGSMHGVQIGGISNVNGNNLAGLSVSGLVNITGNKAKGVLITGLSNIAGDNMRGLMMSGIMNITGDKAAGVQLAGLANVTGEEYDGLMMSGLLNVVGEEMNGLQLSGLANVTGGQMNGVQLGLFNFASKAKGLQIGLFNYYKEDMKGLQLGLVNANPQTKVQLMVFGGNSTKINVGARFKNKLFYTILGGGTHYLDFDDKFSAALFYRAGLELPLYRNLFVSGDLGYQHIETFRNKKVEGIPARLYALQARLNLEYRFTDKFGLFVTGGYGGSRYYNKARTYDKGVIAEAGVVLF
;
A
#
# COMPACT_ATOMS: atom_id res chain seq x y z
N MET A 1 -12.42 9.63 53.85
CA MET A 1 -11.20 9.09 54.48
C MET A 1 -10.25 8.38 53.51
N LYS A 2 -10.70 7.43 52.67
CA LYS A 2 -9.81 6.70 51.71
C LYS A 2 -9.02 7.58 50.73
N LYS A 3 -9.58 8.69 50.22
CA LYS A 3 -8.88 9.64 49.33
C LYS A 3 -7.78 10.44 50.04
N ILE A 4 -7.95 10.75 51.33
CA ILE A 4 -6.98 11.51 52.13
C ILE A 4 -5.80 10.60 52.51
N ILE A 5 -6.07 9.33 52.79
CA ILE A 5 -5.03 8.32 53.09
C ILE A 5 -4.17 8.05 51.85
N LEU A 6 -4.74 8.03 50.64
CA LEU A 6 -3.99 7.86 49.40
C LEU A 6 -3.08 9.06 49.10
N VAL A 7 -3.58 10.29 49.31
CA VAL A 7 -2.78 11.52 49.14
C VAL A 7 -1.69 11.62 50.21
N ALA A 8 -1.97 11.23 51.45
CA ALA A 8 -0.99 11.15 52.52
C ALA A 8 0.06 10.05 52.27
N ALA A 9 -0.32 8.91 51.68
CA ALA A 9 0.59 7.82 51.29
C ALA A 9 1.51 8.23 50.13
N LEU A 10 0.99 8.99 49.16
CA LEU A 10 1.79 9.56 48.07
C LEU A 10 2.74 10.66 48.58
N LEU A 11 2.30 11.50 49.53
CA LEU A 11 3.14 12.50 50.19
C LEU A 11 4.21 11.86 51.08
N SER A 12 3.92 10.75 51.76
CA SER A 12 4.92 10.05 52.59
C SER A 12 5.91 9.24 51.73
N ALA A 13 5.48 8.66 50.61
CA ALA A 13 6.40 8.09 49.63
C ALA A 13 7.32 9.17 48.99
N ALA A 14 6.81 10.40 48.80
CA ALA A 14 7.59 11.55 48.34
C ALA A 14 8.63 12.03 49.36
N VAL A 15 8.29 11.98 50.65
CA VAL A 15 9.16 12.41 51.76
C VAL A 15 10.23 11.36 52.11
N CYS A 16 10.05 10.08 51.72
CA CYS A 16 11.05 9.03 51.92
C CYS A 16 12.13 8.93 50.81
N LEU A 17 12.05 9.74 49.76
CA LEU A 17 13.01 9.75 48.65
C LEU A 17 14.32 10.57 48.84
N PRO A 18 14.48 11.50 49.82
CA PRO A 18 15.76 12.15 50.05
C PRO A 18 16.54 11.44 51.17
N ALA A 19 17.05 10.24 50.90
CA ALA A 19 18.04 9.61 51.78
C ALA A 19 19.21 8.92 51.04
N GLN A 20 19.26 8.98 49.71
CA GLN A 20 20.40 8.48 48.93
C GLN A 20 20.73 9.42 47.77
N ASN A 21 21.68 10.33 47.98
CA ASN A 21 22.94 10.33 47.21
C ASN A 21 23.82 11.56 47.45
N LYS A 22 25.06 11.27 47.87
CA LYS A 22 26.24 12.11 47.64
C LYS A 22 26.74 11.85 46.21
N GLY A 23 26.80 12.88 45.37
CA GLY A 23 27.48 12.83 44.07
C GLY A 23 26.77 13.59 42.95
N GLY A 24 27.22 14.83 42.68
CA GLY A 24 27.18 15.51 41.37
C GLY A 24 25.85 15.89 40.71
N ASN A 25 24.76 15.15 40.88
CA ASN A 25 23.44 15.44 40.31
C ASN A 25 22.52 15.92 41.42
N LYS A 26 22.15 17.20 41.43
CA LYS A 26 21.17 17.74 42.39
C LYS A 26 19.85 16.96 42.26
N SER A 27 19.48 16.33 43.37
CA SER A 27 18.30 15.50 43.65
C SER A 27 17.14 15.68 42.68
N GLY A 28 16.78 14.58 42.01
CA GLY A 28 15.49 14.52 41.36
C GLY A 28 14.34 14.52 42.35
N GLY A 29 13.14 14.83 41.88
CA GLY A 29 12.01 15.09 42.76
C GLY A 29 10.65 15.06 42.08
N ILE A 30 9.64 15.46 42.84
CA ILE A 30 8.26 15.63 42.39
C ILE A 30 8.05 17.05 41.87
N ASN A 31 7.65 17.16 40.61
CA ASN A 31 7.22 18.42 40.02
C ASN A 31 5.70 18.57 40.10
N LEU A 32 5.23 19.52 40.90
CA LEU A 32 3.85 19.98 40.89
C LEU A 32 3.82 21.31 40.15
N SER A 33 3.10 21.39 39.03
CA SER A 33 3.12 22.58 38.17
C SER A 33 1.73 23.04 37.75
N LEU A 34 1.40 24.29 38.06
CA LEU A 34 0.21 24.95 37.52
C LEU A 34 0.52 25.63 36.18
N TRP A 35 1.74 26.16 36.05
CA TRP A 35 2.23 26.83 34.85
C TRP A 35 3.76 26.81 34.81
N LYS A 36 4.35 27.22 33.68
CA LYS A 36 5.82 27.23 33.44
C LYS A 36 6.65 27.86 34.57
N LYS A 37 6.12 28.87 35.27
CA LYS A 37 6.80 29.58 36.37
C LYS A 37 6.25 29.26 37.77
N ALA A 38 5.10 28.62 37.84
CA ALA A 38 4.45 28.22 39.09
C ALA A 38 4.60 26.71 39.25
N CYS A 39 5.81 26.27 39.62
CA CYS A 39 6.18 24.87 39.71
C CYS A 39 7.20 24.62 40.82
N THR A 40 7.21 23.41 41.37
CA THR A 40 8.20 23.00 42.39
C THR A 40 9.57 22.70 41.79
N GLN A 41 9.65 22.47 40.47
CA GLN A 41 10.92 22.28 39.75
C GLN A 41 10.98 23.17 38.49
N PRO A 42 11.63 24.34 38.56
CA PRO A 42 11.80 25.21 37.40
C PRO A 42 12.73 24.60 36.34
N LEU A 43 12.50 24.98 35.09
CA LEU A 43 13.23 24.51 33.90
C LEU A 43 14.75 24.66 34.02
N ASP A 44 15.23 25.74 34.65
CA ASP A 44 16.65 26.09 34.75
C ASP A 44 17.44 25.19 35.72
N SER A 45 16.75 24.32 36.47
CA SER A 45 17.37 23.58 37.57
C SER A 45 18.31 22.44 37.15
N THR A 46 18.39 22.08 35.85
CA THR A 46 19.09 20.87 35.34
C THR A 46 18.66 19.55 36.00
N GLN A 47 17.66 19.58 36.88
CA GLN A 47 17.22 18.44 37.67
C GLN A 47 16.48 17.40 36.83
N THR A 48 16.51 16.16 37.32
CA THR A 48 15.71 15.07 36.79
C THR A 48 14.38 15.00 37.54
N THR A 49 13.26 15.12 36.84
CA THR A 49 11.93 14.92 37.44
C THR A 49 11.57 13.44 37.36
N TYR A 50 11.14 12.84 38.47
CA TYR A 50 10.68 11.44 38.51
C TYR A 50 9.15 11.33 38.49
N VAL A 51 8.48 12.26 39.15
CA VAL A 51 7.01 12.35 39.18
C VAL A 51 6.62 13.77 38.81
N ASN A 52 5.83 13.93 37.76
CA ASN A 52 5.26 15.23 37.38
C ASN A 52 3.74 15.18 37.40
N LEU A 53 3.12 16.13 38.08
CA LEU A 53 1.68 16.32 38.04
C LEU A 53 1.38 17.81 37.83
N GLY A 54 0.61 18.16 36.80
CA GLY A 54 0.35 19.57 36.53
C GLY A 54 -0.80 19.89 35.60
N LEU A 55 -1.07 21.18 35.42
CA LEU A 55 -1.91 21.68 34.33
C LEU A 55 -1.06 21.83 33.07
N PHE A 56 0.00 22.61 33.17
CA PHE A 56 1.04 22.72 32.17
C PHE A 56 2.41 22.67 32.85
N SER A 57 3.23 21.68 32.49
CA SER A 57 4.58 21.51 33.04
C SER A 57 5.67 21.78 32.02
N ALA A 58 6.73 22.46 32.46
CA ALA A 58 7.99 22.56 31.72
C ALA A 58 9.14 22.11 32.62
N MET A 59 9.88 21.08 32.21
CA MET A 59 10.94 20.45 33.00
C MET A 59 12.17 20.12 32.14
N HIS A 60 13.34 19.99 32.77
CA HIS A 60 14.58 19.74 32.03
C HIS A 60 14.68 18.29 31.53
N LYS A 61 14.54 17.31 32.44
CA LYS A 61 14.52 15.87 32.14
C LYS A 61 13.37 15.20 32.87
N LEU A 62 12.72 14.22 32.23
CA LEU A 62 11.74 13.34 32.86
C LEU A 62 12.30 11.92 32.87
N HIS A 63 12.45 11.31 34.05
CA HIS A 63 12.83 9.91 34.22
C HIS A 63 11.81 9.23 35.14
N GLY A 64 10.61 8.93 34.64
CA GLY A 64 9.53 8.38 35.45
C GLY A 64 8.17 8.69 34.84
N VAL A 65 7.24 9.23 35.63
CA VAL A 65 5.86 9.44 35.19
C VAL A 65 5.48 10.92 35.22
N GLY A 66 4.78 11.38 34.17
CA GLY A 66 4.29 12.74 34.05
C GLY A 66 2.85 12.77 33.55
N PHE A 67 1.97 13.39 34.33
CA PHE A 67 0.56 13.59 33.99
C PHE A 67 0.24 15.08 33.97
N ASN A 68 -0.33 15.57 32.88
CA ASN A 68 -0.71 16.97 32.73
C ASN A 68 -2.11 17.13 32.16
N ALA A 69 -2.88 18.10 32.66
CA ALA A 69 -4.21 18.38 32.13
C ALA A 69 -4.15 18.97 30.70
N PHE A 70 -3.18 19.83 30.41
CA PHE A 70 -3.03 20.48 29.12
C PHE A 70 -1.75 20.06 28.41
N GLY A 71 -0.57 20.34 28.96
CA GLY A 71 0.66 20.16 28.21
C GLY A 71 1.89 19.85 29.06
N SER A 72 2.86 19.19 28.43
CA SER A 72 4.12 18.84 29.06
C SER A 72 5.29 19.06 28.12
N MET A 73 6.25 19.87 28.54
CA MET A 73 7.49 20.14 27.82
C MET A 73 8.68 19.61 28.63
N VAL A 74 9.38 18.63 28.07
CA VAL A 74 10.66 18.12 28.56
C VAL A 74 11.72 18.66 27.63
N GLN A 75 12.61 19.53 28.11
CA GLN A 75 13.59 20.20 27.25
C GLN A 75 14.65 19.24 26.67
N ASN A 76 15.03 18.22 27.46
CA ASN A 76 16.04 17.24 27.09
C ASN A 76 15.38 15.86 26.90
N ASN A 77 15.87 14.81 27.54
CA ASN A 77 15.36 13.46 27.35
C ASN A 77 14.18 13.14 28.28
N MET A 78 13.21 12.43 27.72
CA MET A 78 12.10 11.78 28.42
C MET A 78 12.35 10.28 28.46
N ASN A 79 12.35 9.70 29.65
CA ASN A 79 12.43 8.27 29.89
C ASN A 79 11.28 7.87 30.83
N GLY A 80 10.28 7.13 30.35
CA GLY A 80 9.15 6.67 31.15
C GLY A 80 7.80 6.96 30.51
N VAL A 81 6.86 7.57 31.23
CA VAL A 81 5.48 7.81 30.79
C VAL A 81 5.16 9.29 30.84
N GLN A 82 4.64 9.86 29.74
CA GLN A 82 4.23 11.25 29.67
C GLN A 82 2.84 11.35 29.02
N ILE A 83 1.87 11.80 29.80
CA ILE A 83 0.47 11.89 29.38
C ILE A 83 0.00 13.33 29.56
N SER A 84 -0.55 13.91 28.50
CA SER A 84 -1.10 15.28 28.52
C SER A 84 -2.42 15.37 27.76
N GLY A 85 -3.35 16.18 28.24
CA GLY A 85 -4.64 16.37 27.57
C GLY A 85 -4.56 17.00 26.19
N LEU A 86 -3.56 17.83 25.89
CA LEU A 86 -3.34 18.43 24.57
C LEU A 86 -2.02 17.95 23.95
N ALA A 87 -0.87 18.32 24.51
CA ALA A 87 0.40 18.10 23.82
C ALA A 87 1.55 17.68 24.74
N ASN A 88 2.39 16.79 24.22
CA ASN A 88 3.67 16.46 24.82
C ASN A 88 4.81 16.88 23.89
N LEU A 89 5.86 17.46 24.46
CA LEU A 89 7.09 17.78 23.76
C LEU A 89 8.28 17.24 24.54
N ALA A 90 9.14 16.48 23.87
CA ALA A 90 10.48 16.14 24.33
C ALA A 90 11.49 16.77 23.37
N GLY A 91 12.25 17.76 23.82
CA GLY A 91 13.26 18.44 22.98
C GLY A 91 14.43 17.52 22.62
N GLY A 92 14.70 16.49 23.43
CA GLY A 92 15.66 15.43 23.15
C GLY A 92 15.00 14.14 22.65
N SER A 93 15.45 13.02 23.19
CA SER A 93 14.91 11.70 22.88
C SER A 93 13.84 11.25 23.88
N MET A 94 12.82 10.56 23.38
CA MET A 94 11.76 9.92 24.16
C MET A 94 11.99 8.41 24.19
N HIS A 95 12.03 7.83 25.38
CA HIS A 95 12.04 6.37 25.61
C HIS A 95 10.89 6.00 26.53
N GLY A 96 9.93 5.20 26.05
CA GLY A 96 8.78 4.75 26.84
C GLY A 96 7.43 5.06 26.19
N VAL A 97 6.52 5.70 26.91
CA VAL A 97 5.12 5.92 26.48
C VAL A 97 4.76 7.40 26.51
N GLN A 98 4.24 7.93 25.40
CA GLN A 98 3.80 9.31 25.29
C GLN A 98 2.38 9.37 24.72
N ILE A 99 1.45 10.01 25.44
CA ILE A 99 0.03 10.10 25.04
C ILE A 99 -0.44 11.56 25.11
N GLY A 100 -0.83 12.13 23.98
CA GLY A 100 -1.27 13.52 23.85
C GLY A 100 -2.64 13.62 23.18
N GLY A 101 -3.55 14.47 23.65
CA GLY A 101 -4.86 14.59 22.98
C GLY A 101 -4.81 15.17 21.57
N ILE A 102 -3.82 16.02 21.26
CA ILE A 102 -3.62 16.64 19.95
C ILE A 102 -2.31 16.14 19.32
N SER A 103 -1.18 16.31 20.01
CA SER A 103 0.12 16.04 19.40
C SER A 103 1.20 15.58 20.36
N ASN A 104 2.11 14.77 19.85
CA ASN A 104 3.37 14.46 20.50
C ASN A 104 4.55 14.84 19.60
N VAL A 105 5.55 15.54 20.15
CA VAL A 105 6.71 16.00 19.39
C VAL A 105 7.99 15.56 20.10
N ASN A 106 8.90 14.92 19.36
CA ASN A 106 10.21 14.50 19.84
C ASN A 106 11.29 15.11 18.95
N GLY A 107 12.19 15.91 19.53
CA GLY A 107 13.21 16.64 18.78
C GLY A 107 14.25 15.72 18.13
N ASN A 108 14.60 14.62 18.80
CA ASN A 108 15.58 13.65 18.30
C ASN A 108 14.91 12.30 18.02
N ASN A 109 15.12 11.32 18.90
CA ASN A 109 14.67 9.94 18.69
C ASN A 109 13.44 9.61 19.53
N LEU A 110 12.61 8.71 19.04
CA LEU A 110 11.54 8.06 19.78
C LEU A 110 11.85 6.57 19.87
N ALA A 111 11.76 5.99 21.06
CA ALA A 111 11.88 4.56 21.30
C ALA A 111 10.75 4.09 22.24
N GLY A 112 9.67 3.56 21.68
CA GLY A 112 8.52 3.07 22.46
C GLY A 112 7.18 3.34 21.79
N LEU A 113 6.19 3.74 22.58
CA LEU A 113 4.81 3.98 22.15
C LEU A 113 4.50 5.49 22.15
N SER A 114 4.03 6.03 21.03
CA SER A 114 3.50 7.39 20.96
C SER A 114 2.11 7.39 20.36
N VAL A 115 1.14 7.91 21.12
CA VAL A 115 -0.27 7.98 20.71
C VAL A 115 -0.72 9.43 20.78
N SER A 116 -1.26 9.96 19.69
CA SER A 116 -1.93 11.27 19.77
C SER A 116 -3.20 11.36 18.94
N GLY A 117 -4.06 12.34 19.26
CA GLY A 117 -5.31 12.52 18.53
C GLY A 117 -5.10 12.97 17.09
N LEU A 118 -4.13 13.85 16.82
CA LEU A 118 -3.90 14.37 15.47
C LEU A 118 -2.53 14.00 14.91
N VAL A 119 -1.43 14.41 15.56
CA VAL A 119 -0.09 14.37 14.93
C VAL A 119 1.02 13.92 15.88
N ASN A 120 1.84 12.97 15.43
CA ASN A 120 3.11 12.63 16.06
C ASN A 120 4.26 13.06 15.15
N ILE A 121 5.26 13.76 15.70
CA ILE A 121 6.47 14.19 15.00
C ILE A 121 7.69 13.67 15.75
N THR A 122 8.60 13.04 15.04
CA THR A 122 9.93 12.63 15.55
C THR A 122 11.00 13.15 14.60
N GLY A 123 11.93 13.96 15.11
CA GLY A 123 12.92 14.66 14.28
C GLY A 123 13.87 13.72 13.53
N ASN A 124 14.32 12.64 14.17
CA ASN A 124 15.31 11.74 13.58
C ASN A 124 14.74 10.31 13.47
N LYS A 125 15.04 9.43 14.45
CA LYS A 125 14.69 8.01 14.40
C LYS A 125 13.49 7.69 15.27
N ALA A 126 12.46 7.09 14.69
CA ALA A 126 11.32 6.55 15.41
C ALA A 126 11.42 5.00 15.46
N LYS A 127 11.47 4.42 16.65
CA LYS A 127 11.49 2.97 16.87
C LYS A 127 10.37 2.56 17.82
N GLY A 128 9.40 1.81 17.32
CA GLY A 128 8.29 1.29 18.13
C GLY A 128 6.94 1.49 17.47
N VAL A 129 5.95 1.98 18.22
CA VAL A 129 4.56 2.06 17.79
C VAL A 129 4.09 3.52 17.83
N LEU A 130 3.69 4.05 16.67
CA LEU A 130 3.17 5.41 16.53
C LEU A 130 1.74 5.33 16.01
N ILE A 131 0.78 5.86 16.76
CA ILE A 131 -0.65 5.84 16.41
C ILE A 131 -1.19 7.27 16.48
N THR A 132 -1.82 7.72 15.39
CA THR A 132 -2.41 9.06 15.29
C THR A 132 -3.77 9.04 14.59
N GLY A 133 -4.60 10.04 14.87
CA GLY A 133 -5.82 10.24 14.09
C GLY A 133 -5.56 10.81 12.70
N LEU A 134 -4.57 11.69 12.52
CA LEU A 134 -4.26 12.27 11.20
C LEU A 134 -2.92 11.82 10.65
N SER A 135 -1.79 12.14 11.31
CA SER A 135 -0.48 11.96 10.67
C SER A 135 0.66 11.60 11.61
N ASN A 136 1.51 10.67 11.16
CA ASN A 136 2.82 10.42 11.78
C ASN A 136 3.93 10.91 10.85
N ILE A 137 4.94 11.58 11.41
CA ILE A 137 6.11 12.08 10.70
C ILE A 137 7.37 11.61 11.44
N ALA A 138 8.24 10.87 10.74
CA ALA A 138 9.59 10.54 11.17
C ALA A 138 10.60 11.17 10.20
N GLY A 139 11.49 12.03 10.69
CA GLY A 139 12.38 12.81 9.84
C GLY A 139 13.42 11.96 9.11
N ASP A 140 14.01 10.97 9.77
CA ASP A 140 15.01 10.08 9.13
C ASP A 140 14.44 8.67 8.98
N ASN A 141 14.51 7.87 10.05
CA ASN A 141 14.29 6.44 9.99
C ASN A 141 13.11 6.02 10.86
N MET A 142 12.26 5.13 10.36
CA MET A 142 11.18 4.51 11.11
C MET A 142 11.39 3.00 11.22
N ARG A 143 11.31 2.42 12.41
CA ARG A 143 11.28 0.97 12.61
C ARG A 143 10.17 0.55 13.56
N GLY A 144 9.18 -0.18 13.05
CA GLY A 144 8.08 -0.72 13.86
C GLY A 144 6.72 -0.53 13.19
N LEU A 145 5.72 -0.11 13.97
CA LEU A 145 4.36 0.12 13.48
C LEU A 145 4.03 1.61 13.46
N MET A 146 3.55 2.08 12.31
CA MET A 146 3.05 3.45 12.14
C MET A 146 1.61 3.38 11.62
N MET A 147 0.66 3.93 12.37
CA MET A 147 -0.76 3.93 12.03
C MET A 147 -1.33 5.35 12.10
N SER A 148 -1.98 5.79 11.03
CA SER A 148 -2.63 7.10 10.96
C SER A 148 -3.94 7.05 10.17
N GLY A 149 -4.85 7.98 10.46
CA GLY A 149 -6.10 8.10 9.70
C GLY A 149 -5.92 8.76 8.33
N ILE A 150 -4.87 9.58 8.13
CA ILE A 150 -4.61 10.23 6.83
C ILE A 150 -3.29 9.76 6.24
N MET A 151 -2.17 10.07 6.89
CA MET A 151 -0.86 9.87 6.27
C MET A 151 0.29 9.53 7.21
N ASN A 152 1.21 8.71 6.71
CA ASN A 152 2.48 8.42 7.36
C ASN A 152 3.63 8.90 6.45
N ILE A 153 4.59 9.62 7.03
CA ILE A 153 5.78 10.11 6.32
C ILE A 153 7.04 9.64 7.05
N THR A 154 7.97 9.05 6.31
CA THR A 154 9.35 8.78 6.73
C THR A 154 10.31 9.40 5.72
N GLY A 155 11.28 10.19 6.16
CA GLY A 155 12.22 10.87 5.26
C GLY A 155 13.16 9.93 4.52
N ASP A 156 13.84 9.03 5.24
CA ASP A 156 14.84 8.13 4.67
C ASP A 156 14.30 6.70 4.59
N LYS A 157 14.53 5.90 5.63
CA LYS A 157 14.28 4.46 5.63
C LYS A 157 13.17 4.06 6.59
N ALA A 158 12.24 3.24 6.13
CA ALA A 158 11.18 2.68 6.97
C ALA A 158 11.21 1.15 6.95
N ALA A 159 11.12 0.53 8.13
CA ALA A 159 11.04 -0.91 8.30
C ALA A 159 9.88 -1.32 9.22
N GLY A 160 9.04 -2.25 8.79
CA GLY A 160 7.93 -2.78 9.57
C GLY A 160 6.57 -2.61 8.90
N VAL A 161 5.61 -2.01 9.59
CA VAL A 161 4.21 -1.91 9.12
C VAL A 161 3.77 -0.45 9.11
N GLN A 162 3.36 0.07 7.95
CA GLN A 162 2.77 1.40 7.80
C GLN A 162 1.32 1.31 7.30
N LEU A 163 0.38 1.82 8.10
CA LEU A 163 -1.05 1.82 7.82
C LEU A 163 -1.56 3.26 7.81
N ALA A 164 -2.12 3.71 6.69
CA ALA A 164 -2.69 5.04 6.54
C ALA A 164 -4.06 4.99 5.87
N GLY A 165 -4.97 5.88 6.25
CA GLY A 165 -6.25 5.97 5.53
C GLY A 165 -6.09 6.45 4.09
N LEU A 166 -5.20 7.42 3.82
CA LEU A 166 -4.97 7.94 2.47
C LEU A 166 -3.61 7.55 1.90
N ALA A 167 -2.51 7.88 2.57
CA ALA A 167 -1.19 7.74 1.97
C ALA A 167 -0.05 7.38 2.92
N ASN A 168 0.86 6.52 2.46
CA ASN A 168 2.17 6.30 3.08
C ASN A 168 3.28 6.78 2.14
N VAL A 169 4.25 7.52 2.68
CA VAL A 169 5.40 8.05 1.92
C VAL A 169 6.69 7.72 2.65
N THR A 170 7.64 7.09 1.94
CA THR A 170 9.01 6.85 2.39
C THR A 170 9.98 7.38 1.34
N GLY A 171 10.89 8.28 1.70
CA GLY A 171 11.72 8.98 0.73
C GLY A 171 12.80 8.11 0.07
N GLU A 172 13.37 7.14 0.77
CA GLU A 172 14.40 6.24 0.24
C GLU A 172 13.93 4.79 0.23
N GLU A 173 14.28 4.03 1.29
CA GLU A 173 14.16 2.58 1.35
C GLU A 173 13.00 2.13 2.27
N TYR A 174 12.21 1.17 1.81
CA TYR A 174 11.15 0.56 2.60
C TYR A 174 11.32 -0.95 2.71
N ASP A 175 11.21 -1.52 3.92
CA ASP A 175 11.20 -2.95 4.20
C ASP A 175 9.98 -3.35 5.04
N GLY A 176 9.02 -4.06 4.45
CA GLY A 176 7.90 -4.65 5.18
C GLY A 176 6.55 -4.50 4.49
N LEU A 177 5.51 -4.11 5.26
CA LEU A 177 4.13 -4.00 4.78
C LEU A 177 3.63 -2.56 4.84
N MET A 178 3.37 -2.00 3.65
CA MET A 178 2.77 -0.68 3.49
C MET A 178 1.33 -0.84 2.97
N MET A 179 0.34 -0.34 3.70
CA MET A 179 -1.06 -0.37 3.28
C MET A 179 -1.73 1.00 3.42
N SER A 180 -2.39 1.46 2.36
CA SER A 180 -3.14 2.70 2.34
C SER A 180 -4.44 2.61 1.54
N GLY A 181 -5.37 3.53 1.81
CA GLY A 181 -6.59 3.63 1.02
C GLY A 181 -6.34 4.15 -0.40
N LEU A 182 -5.38 5.05 -0.61
CA LEU A 182 -5.12 5.64 -1.93
C LEU A 182 -3.71 5.38 -2.44
N LEU A 183 -2.68 5.88 -1.75
CA LEU A 183 -1.32 6.00 -2.31
C LEU A 183 -0.23 5.44 -1.41
N ASN A 184 0.65 4.63 -1.98
CA ASN A 184 1.90 4.23 -1.34
C ASN A 184 3.06 4.68 -2.22
N VAL A 185 4.01 5.43 -1.66
CA VAL A 185 5.17 5.96 -2.38
C VAL A 185 6.45 5.58 -1.66
N VAL A 186 7.38 4.97 -2.40
CA VAL A 186 8.76 4.71 -1.97
C VAL A 186 9.70 5.28 -3.03
N GLY A 187 10.61 6.17 -2.64
CA GLY A 187 11.44 6.89 -3.61
C GLY A 187 12.49 6.01 -4.29
N GLU A 188 13.11 5.09 -3.55
CA GLU A 188 14.20 4.26 -4.07
C GLU A 188 13.83 2.77 -4.05
N GLU A 189 14.20 2.05 -3.00
CA GLU A 189 14.03 0.60 -2.92
C GLU A 189 12.85 0.21 -2.04
N MET A 190 11.96 -0.62 -2.56
CA MET A 190 10.90 -1.23 -1.77
C MET A 190 11.12 -2.74 -1.70
N ASN A 191 11.18 -3.28 -0.48
CA ASN A 191 11.23 -4.69 -0.18
C ASN A 191 9.98 -5.08 0.63
N GLY A 192 9.17 -6.03 0.13
CA GLY A 192 8.02 -6.57 0.86
C GLY A 192 6.67 -6.45 0.14
N LEU A 193 5.65 -5.88 0.80
CA LEU A 193 4.28 -5.78 0.29
C LEU A 193 3.77 -4.33 0.31
N GLN A 194 3.29 -3.84 -0.84
CA GLN A 194 2.64 -2.55 -1.01
C GLN A 194 1.18 -2.76 -1.44
N LEU A 195 0.22 -2.33 -0.62
CA LEU A 195 -1.21 -2.45 -0.84
C LEU A 195 -1.86 -1.07 -0.88
N SER A 196 -2.42 -0.68 -2.01
CA SER A 196 -3.14 0.59 -2.13
C SER A 196 -4.47 0.40 -2.83
N GLY A 197 -5.46 1.23 -2.49
CA GLY A 197 -6.73 1.25 -3.22
C GLY A 197 -6.62 1.93 -4.59
N LEU A 198 -5.66 2.84 -4.80
CA LEU A 198 -5.47 3.54 -6.07
C LEU A 198 -4.11 3.25 -6.69
N ALA A 199 -3.01 3.69 -6.09
CA ALA A 199 -1.70 3.52 -6.71
C ALA A 199 -0.53 3.22 -5.75
N ASN A 200 0.35 2.34 -6.21
CA ASN A 200 1.65 2.06 -5.61
C ASN A 200 2.76 2.58 -6.54
N VAL A 201 3.72 3.32 -5.99
CA VAL A 201 4.83 3.91 -6.72
C VAL A 201 6.15 3.58 -6.03
N THR A 202 7.07 2.98 -6.79
CA THR A 202 8.46 2.76 -6.37
C THR A 202 9.41 3.39 -7.38
N GLY A 203 10.13 4.45 -7.01
CA GLY A 203 10.98 5.20 -7.93
C GLY A 203 12.23 4.45 -8.38
N GLY A 204 12.76 3.54 -7.56
CA GLY A 204 13.90 2.68 -7.89
C GLY A 204 13.48 1.22 -8.11
N GLN A 205 13.90 0.33 -7.20
CA GLN A 205 13.69 -1.10 -7.34
C GLN A 205 12.60 -1.61 -6.39
N MET A 206 11.56 -2.22 -6.96
CA MET A 206 10.57 -2.98 -6.22
C MET A 206 10.99 -4.45 -6.14
N ASN A 207 11.08 -4.99 -4.92
CA ASN A 207 11.33 -6.39 -4.61
C ASN A 207 10.17 -6.91 -3.74
N GLY A 208 9.26 -7.68 -4.33
CA GLY A 208 8.13 -8.24 -3.60
C GLY A 208 6.81 -8.10 -4.35
N VAL A 209 5.79 -7.55 -3.71
CA VAL A 209 4.42 -7.52 -4.24
C VAL A 209 3.82 -6.11 -4.17
N GLN A 210 3.26 -5.66 -5.30
CA GLN A 210 2.41 -4.45 -5.36
C GLN A 210 1.00 -4.84 -5.78
N LEU A 211 0.01 -4.54 -4.94
CA LEU A 211 -1.42 -4.69 -5.24
C LEU A 211 -2.10 -3.32 -5.19
N GLY A 212 -2.69 -2.90 -6.29
CA GLY A 212 -3.40 -1.63 -6.42
C GLY A 212 -3.90 -1.43 -7.84
N LEU A 213 -4.76 -0.44 -8.10
CA LEU A 213 -5.28 -0.22 -9.47
C LEU A 213 -4.17 0.17 -10.43
N PHE A 214 -3.23 1.00 -9.98
CA PHE A 214 -2.08 1.44 -10.75
C PHE A 214 -0.78 1.13 -9.99
N ASN A 215 0.09 0.32 -10.59
CA ASN A 215 1.39 0.00 -9.99
C ASN A 215 2.52 0.51 -10.89
N PHE A 216 3.44 1.28 -10.31
CA PHE A 216 4.60 1.85 -11.00
C PHE A 216 5.88 1.45 -10.29
N ALA A 217 6.87 1.00 -11.05
CA ALA A 217 8.22 0.74 -10.58
C ALA A 217 9.25 1.12 -11.65
N SER A 218 10.48 1.54 -11.29
CA SER A 218 11.54 1.64 -12.31
C SER A 218 12.08 0.26 -12.66
N LYS A 219 12.48 -0.51 -11.66
CA LYS A 219 12.79 -1.95 -11.76
C LYS A 219 11.84 -2.72 -10.87
N ALA A 220 11.41 -3.89 -11.30
CA ALA A 220 10.55 -4.73 -10.48
C ALA A 220 11.03 -6.19 -10.46
N LYS A 221 11.04 -6.78 -9.27
CA LYS A 221 11.39 -8.17 -9.00
C LYS A 221 10.32 -8.77 -8.10
N GLY A 222 9.38 -9.48 -8.69
CA GLY A 222 8.25 -10.07 -7.95
C GLY A 222 6.92 -9.96 -8.69
N LEU A 223 5.86 -9.54 -8.02
CA LEU A 223 4.49 -9.58 -8.52
C LEU A 223 3.83 -8.20 -8.49
N GLN A 224 3.29 -7.75 -9.62
CA GLN A 224 2.42 -6.57 -9.68
C GLN A 224 1.02 -7.01 -10.08
N ILE A 225 0.00 -6.68 -9.29
CA ILE A 225 -1.40 -6.97 -9.62
C ILE A 225 -2.19 -5.67 -9.59
N GLY A 226 -2.82 -5.34 -10.71
CA GLY A 226 -3.57 -4.10 -10.86
C GLY A 226 -4.36 -4.00 -12.15
N LEU A 227 -5.06 -2.90 -12.36
CA LEU A 227 -5.63 -2.63 -13.69
C LEU A 227 -4.51 -2.24 -14.66
N PHE A 228 -3.56 -1.45 -14.17
CA PHE A 228 -2.42 -0.98 -14.92
C PHE A 228 -1.13 -1.23 -14.14
N ASN A 229 -0.21 -1.98 -14.74
CA ASN A 229 1.12 -2.20 -14.19
C ASN A 229 2.16 -1.62 -15.15
N TYR A 230 3.11 -0.86 -14.62
CA TYR A 230 4.18 -0.25 -15.39
C TYR A 230 5.54 -0.48 -14.74
N TYR A 231 6.51 -0.87 -15.57
CA TYR A 231 7.93 -0.81 -15.21
C TYR A 231 8.75 -0.09 -16.28
N LYS A 232 9.83 0.59 -15.88
CA LYS A 232 10.65 1.40 -16.79
C LYS A 232 11.82 0.61 -17.40
N GLU A 233 12.60 -0.10 -16.60
CA GLU A 233 13.88 -0.65 -17.02
C GLU A 233 13.86 -2.18 -17.15
N ASP A 234 13.60 -2.89 -16.06
CA ASP A 234 13.62 -4.36 -16.03
C ASP A 234 12.54 -4.94 -15.12
N MET A 235 12.02 -6.10 -15.51
CA MET A 235 11.02 -6.87 -14.76
C MET A 235 11.45 -8.33 -14.63
N LYS A 236 11.78 -8.73 -13.40
CA LYS A 236 12.07 -10.11 -13.00
C LYS A 236 10.90 -10.66 -12.19
N GLY A 237 9.82 -11.01 -12.87
CA GLY A 237 8.65 -11.62 -12.23
C GLY A 237 7.40 -11.55 -13.09
N LEU A 238 6.24 -11.42 -12.44
CA LEU A 238 4.93 -11.49 -13.07
C LEU A 238 4.17 -10.16 -12.92
N GLN A 239 3.55 -9.71 -14.00
CA GLN A 239 2.57 -8.61 -13.96
C GLN A 239 1.21 -9.17 -14.36
N LEU A 240 0.22 -8.98 -13.50
CA LEU A 240 -1.16 -9.37 -13.72
C LEU A 240 -2.02 -8.11 -13.71
N GLY A 241 -2.31 -7.59 -14.90
CA GLY A 241 -3.23 -6.49 -15.04
C GLY A 241 -3.83 -6.38 -16.42
N LEU A 242 -4.90 -5.59 -16.54
CA LEU A 242 -5.56 -5.36 -17.83
C LEU A 242 -4.57 -4.82 -18.86
N VAL A 243 -3.72 -3.91 -18.41
CA VAL A 243 -2.63 -3.33 -19.20
C VAL A 243 -1.33 -3.50 -18.43
N ASN A 244 -0.39 -4.23 -19.03
CA ASN A 244 0.97 -4.38 -18.50
C ASN A 244 1.91 -3.68 -19.47
N ALA A 245 2.38 -2.49 -19.11
CA ALA A 245 3.18 -1.62 -19.96
C ALA A 245 4.64 -1.55 -19.49
N ASN A 246 5.53 -1.35 -20.45
CA ASN A 246 6.93 -0.98 -20.28
C ASN A 246 7.42 -0.27 -21.55
N PRO A 247 8.58 0.40 -21.55
CA PRO A 247 9.12 1.06 -22.74
C PRO A 247 9.36 0.14 -23.96
N GLN A 248 9.38 -1.18 -23.78
CA GLN A 248 9.54 -2.17 -24.84
C GLN A 248 8.22 -2.85 -25.24
N THR A 249 7.07 -2.45 -24.67
CA THR A 249 5.77 -3.05 -24.97
C THR A 249 5.43 -2.81 -26.44
N LYS A 250 5.25 -3.90 -27.19
CA LYS A 250 4.81 -3.85 -28.58
C LYS A 250 3.29 -3.97 -28.63
N VAL A 251 2.64 -3.02 -29.29
CA VAL A 251 1.20 -3.07 -29.55
C VAL A 251 0.99 -3.71 -30.91
N GLN A 252 0.34 -4.87 -30.94
CA GLN A 252 0.10 -5.63 -32.15
C GLN A 252 -1.38 -5.65 -32.44
N LEU A 253 -1.78 -5.30 -33.66
CA LEU A 253 -3.16 -5.38 -34.10
C LEU A 253 -3.45 -6.78 -34.62
N MET A 254 -4.57 -7.35 -34.21
CA MET A 254 -4.98 -8.69 -34.56
C MET A 254 -6.34 -8.67 -35.23
N VAL A 255 -6.47 -9.43 -36.32
CA VAL A 255 -7.75 -9.69 -36.98
C VAL A 255 -7.88 -11.19 -37.16
N PHE A 256 -8.95 -11.78 -36.63
CA PHE A 256 -9.10 -13.23 -36.62
C PHE A 256 -10.56 -13.68 -36.59
N GLY A 257 -10.81 -14.86 -37.15
CA GLY A 257 -12.13 -15.46 -37.22
C GLY A 257 -12.06 -16.95 -36.88
N GLY A 258 -13.19 -17.51 -36.45
CA GLY A 258 -13.26 -18.89 -36.05
C GLY A 258 -14.68 -19.41 -35.86
N ASN A 259 -14.75 -20.59 -35.26
CA ASN A 259 -16.03 -21.26 -35.02
C ASN A 259 -16.87 -20.57 -33.93
N SER A 260 -16.22 -20.04 -32.89
CA SER A 260 -16.86 -19.40 -31.73
C SER A 260 -17.12 -17.90 -31.95
N THR A 261 -16.41 -17.23 -32.84
CA THR A 261 -16.63 -15.82 -33.20
C THR A 261 -16.26 -15.63 -34.66
N LYS A 262 -17.14 -15.02 -35.46
CA LYS A 262 -16.94 -14.97 -36.92
C LYS A 262 -15.82 -14.02 -37.30
N ILE A 263 -15.80 -12.84 -36.71
CA ILE A 263 -14.80 -11.80 -36.94
C ILE A 263 -14.47 -11.13 -35.62
N ASN A 264 -13.19 -10.96 -35.34
CA ASN A 264 -12.67 -10.26 -34.17
C ASN A 264 -11.55 -9.32 -34.58
N VAL A 265 -11.49 -8.20 -33.88
CA VAL A 265 -10.39 -7.25 -33.92
C VAL A 265 -9.89 -7.05 -32.49
N GLY A 266 -8.58 -7.10 -32.29
CA GLY A 266 -8.00 -6.86 -30.96
C GLY A 266 -6.64 -6.20 -31.02
N ALA A 267 -6.31 -5.48 -29.96
CA ALA A 267 -4.97 -5.00 -29.68
C ALA A 267 -4.32 -5.93 -28.65
N ARG A 268 -3.17 -6.50 -29.02
CA ARG A 268 -2.32 -7.28 -28.14
C ARG A 268 -1.19 -6.42 -27.62
N PHE A 269 -1.14 -6.22 -26.31
CA PHE A 269 -0.06 -5.55 -25.60
C PHE A 269 0.95 -6.61 -25.18
N LYS A 270 2.07 -6.66 -25.89
CA LYS A 270 3.06 -7.72 -25.74
C LYS A 270 4.32 -7.22 -25.04
N ASN A 271 4.74 -7.97 -24.03
CA ASN A 271 6.02 -7.85 -23.33
C ASN A 271 6.91 -9.05 -23.70
N LYS A 272 8.10 -9.17 -23.09
CA LYS A 272 9.06 -10.24 -23.44
C LYS A 272 8.47 -11.66 -23.41
N LEU A 273 7.69 -11.97 -22.38
CA LEU A 273 7.09 -13.30 -22.16
C LEU A 273 5.56 -13.26 -22.07
N PHE A 274 5.00 -12.17 -21.53
CA PHE A 274 3.57 -12.05 -21.28
C PHE A 274 2.90 -11.15 -22.31
N TYR A 275 1.62 -11.41 -22.59
CA TYR A 275 0.80 -10.50 -23.36
C TYR A 275 -0.62 -10.44 -22.81
N THR A 276 -1.27 -9.29 -23.03
CA THR A 276 -2.72 -9.16 -22.87
C THR A 276 -3.35 -8.79 -24.20
N ILE A 277 -4.55 -9.30 -24.46
CA ILE A 277 -5.33 -8.97 -25.66
C ILE A 277 -6.65 -8.34 -25.21
N LEU A 278 -6.91 -7.15 -25.73
CA LEU A 278 -8.18 -6.45 -25.58
C LEU A 278 -8.78 -6.30 -26.97
N GLY A 279 -10.04 -6.70 -27.14
CA GLY A 279 -10.66 -6.59 -28.44
C GLY A 279 -12.17 -6.76 -28.42
N GLY A 280 -12.73 -6.54 -29.60
CA GLY A 280 -14.15 -6.67 -29.88
C GLY A 280 -14.36 -7.54 -31.11
N GLY A 281 -15.44 -8.29 -31.12
CA GLY A 281 -15.82 -9.12 -32.25
C GLY A 281 -17.32 -9.33 -32.33
N THR A 282 -17.73 -10.14 -33.31
CA THR A 282 -19.13 -10.51 -33.52
C THR A 282 -19.28 -12.03 -33.43
N HIS A 283 -20.31 -12.47 -32.73
CA HIS A 283 -20.61 -13.90 -32.58
C HIS A 283 -21.46 -14.41 -33.75
N TYR A 284 -22.35 -13.56 -34.28
CA TYR A 284 -23.20 -13.79 -35.45
C TYR A 284 -22.97 -12.69 -36.50
N LEU A 285 -22.92 -13.08 -37.77
CA LEU A 285 -22.73 -12.17 -38.91
C LEU A 285 -23.79 -12.46 -39.99
N ASP A 286 -25.05 -12.13 -39.70
CA ASP A 286 -26.09 -12.03 -40.72
C ASP A 286 -26.42 -10.54 -40.89
N PHE A 287 -26.19 -9.98 -42.08
CA PHE A 287 -26.46 -8.58 -42.44
C PHE A 287 -27.95 -8.23 -42.49
N ASP A 288 -28.84 -9.19 -42.22
CA ASP A 288 -30.27 -9.03 -42.37
C ASP A 288 -31.05 -8.73 -41.08
N ASP A 289 -30.51 -8.95 -39.85
CA ASP A 289 -31.13 -8.49 -38.56
C ASP A 289 -30.47 -9.03 -37.25
N LYS A 290 -29.27 -9.66 -37.29
CA LYS A 290 -28.71 -10.39 -36.11
C LYS A 290 -27.33 -9.92 -35.67
N PHE A 291 -27.18 -8.62 -35.41
CA PHE A 291 -25.93 -8.07 -34.89
C PHE A 291 -25.71 -8.46 -33.41
N SER A 292 -24.54 -9.03 -33.11
CA SER A 292 -24.09 -9.30 -31.73
C SER A 292 -22.70 -8.72 -31.54
N ALA A 293 -22.48 -8.07 -30.40
CA ALA A 293 -21.17 -7.57 -30.02
C ALA A 293 -20.60 -8.41 -28.89
N ALA A 294 -19.32 -8.74 -28.99
CA ALA A 294 -18.59 -9.39 -27.93
C ALA A 294 -17.33 -8.60 -27.62
N LEU A 295 -17.09 -8.34 -26.34
CA LEU A 295 -15.82 -7.80 -25.84
C LEU A 295 -15.04 -8.93 -25.19
N PHE A 296 -13.74 -9.02 -25.46
CA PHE A 296 -12.89 -10.02 -24.85
C PHE A 296 -11.63 -9.40 -24.24
N TYR A 297 -11.24 -9.98 -23.11
CA TYR A 297 -9.97 -9.75 -22.44
C TYR A 297 -9.25 -11.09 -22.31
N ARG A 298 -7.99 -11.14 -22.72
CA ARG A 298 -7.17 -12.36 -22.70
C ARG A 298 -5.83 -12.04 -22.04
N ALA A 299 -5.33 -12.94 -21.21
CA ALA A 299 -4.00 -12.83 -20.61
C ALA A 299 -3.27 -14.15 -20.80
N GLY A 300 -2.03 -14.08 -21.28
CA GLY A 300 -1.28 -15.26 -21.65
C GLY A 300 0.22 -15.06 -21.68
N LEU A 301 0.90 -16.15 -22.04
CA LEU A 301 2.34 -16.22 -22.19
C LEU A 301 2.70 -16.74 -23.59
N GLU A 302 3.78 -16.23 -24.15
CA GLU A 302 4.34 -16.65 -25.45
C GLU A 302 5.79 -17.08 -25.27
N LEU A 303 6.14 -18.21 -25.89
CA LEU A 303 7.48 -18.77 -25.91
C LEU A 303 7.94 -18.95 -27.37
N PRO A 304 9.17 -18.54 -27.71
CA PRO A 304 9.77 -18.86 -29.01
C PRO A 304 10.05 -20.36 -29.07
N LEU A 305 9.48 -21.05 -30.06
CA LEU A 305 9.75 -22.47 -30.29
C LEU A 305 10.95 -22.65 -31.24
N TYR A 306 10.95 -21.92 -32.38
CA TYR A 306 12.03 -21.99 -33.37
C TYR A 306 12.03 -20.78 -34.31
N ARG A 307 13.11 -19.98 -34.36
CA ARG A 307 13.29 -18.78 -35.19
C ARG A 307 12.06 -17.85 -35.27
N ASN A 308 11.12 -18.17 -36.15
CA ASN A 308 9.93 -17.39 -36.46
C ASN A 308 8.61 -18.04 -35.98
N LEU A 309 8.70 -19.20 -35.32
CA LEU A 309 7.58 -19.97 -34.79
C LEU A 309 7.49 -19.78 -33.28
N PHE A 310 6.31 -19.38 -32.82
CA PHE A 310 6.00 -19.06 -31.43
C PHE A 310 4.82 -19.90 -30.97
N VAL A 311 4.91 -20.41 -29.75
CA VAL A 311 3.80 -21.09 -29.07
C VAL A 311 3.34 -20.18 -27.94
N SER A 312 2.03 -20.03 -27.78
CA SER A 312 1.46 -19.30 -26.67
C SER A 312 0.29 -20.02 -26.04
N GLY A 313 0.02 -19.70 -24.78
CA GLY A 313 -1.19 -20.12 -24.09
C GLY A 313 -1.82 -18.93 -23.39
N ASP A 314 -3.14 -18.82 -23.46
CA ASP A 314 -3.89 -17.74 -22.80
C ASP A 314 -5.19 -18.21 -22.18
N LEU A 315 -5.57 -17.48 -21.13
CA LEU A 315 -6.89 -17.55 -20.53
C LEU A 315 -7.67 -16.29 -20.91
N GLY A 316 -8.87 -16.50 -21.43
CA GLY A 316 -9.75 -15.45 -21.93
C GLY A 316 -11.05 -15.36 -21.15
N TYR A 317 -11.48 -14.13 -20.93
CA TYR A 317 -12.83 -13.77 -20.54
C TYR A 317 -13.50 -13.04 -21.71
N GLN A 318 -14.71 -13.46 -22.07
CA GLN A 318 -15.49 -12.83 -23.12
C GLN A 318 -16.87 -12.44 -22.60
N HIS A 319 -17.25 -11.18 -22.75
CA HIS A 319 -18.60 -10.67 -22.53
C HIS A 319 -19.34 -10.64 -23.87
N ILE A 320 -20.50 -11.27 -23.95
CA ILE A 320 -21.31 -11.34 -25.17
C ILE A 320 -22.65 -10.64 -24.90
N GLU A 321 -22.95 -9.59 -25.67
CA GLU A 321 -24.23 -8.90 -25.63
C GLU A 321 -24.99 -9.13 -26.94
N THR A 322 -26.12 -9.81 -26.81
CA THR A 322 -27.09 -10.08 -27.87
C THR A 322 -28.19 -9.02 -27.72
N PHE A 323 -27.96 -7.84 -28.29
CA PHE A 323 -28.91 -6.73 -28.28
C PHE A 323 -30.31 -7.24 -28.66
N ARG A 324 -31.29 -7.01 -27.77
CA ARG A 324 -32.66 -7.55 -27.75
C ARG A 324 -33.19 -8.05 -29.10
N ASN A 325 -32.83 -9.29 -29.46
CA ASN A 325 -33.37 -9.94 -30.65
C ASN A 325 -34.67 -10.64 -30.25
N LYS A 326 -35.81 -9.98 -30.49
CA LYS A 326 -37.15 -10.33 -29.98
C LYS A 326 -37.83 -11.55 -30.65
N LYS A 327 -37.12 -12.37 -31.43
CA LYS A 327 -37.76 -13.42 -32.25
C LYS A 327 -37.21 -14.85 -32.10
N VAL A 328 -36.32 -15.13 -31.15
CA VAL A 328 -35.88 -16.50 -30.87
C VAL A 328 -36.05 -16.81 -29.38
N GLU A 329 -37.00 -17.69 -29.05
CA GLU A 329 -37.11 -18.27 -27.71
C GLU A 329 -35.79 -18.97 -27.35
N GLY A 330 -35.18 -18.59 -26.22
CA GLY A 330 -34.08 -19.35 -25.61
C GLY A 330 -32.67 -18.75 -25.68
N ILE A 331 -32.44 -17.61 -26.35
CA ILE A 331 -31.11 -16.95 -26.34
C ILE A 331 -31.08 -15.85 -25.26
N PRO A 332 -30.24 -15.97 -24.21
CA PRO A 332 -30.10 -14.92 -23.20
C PRO A 332 -29.48 -13.65 -23.76
N ALA A 333 -29.95 -12.49 -23.28
CA ALA A 333 -29.48 -11.16 -23.68
C ALA A 333 -28.00 -10.87 -23.29
N ARG A 334 -27.46 -11.58 -22.30
CA ARG A 334 -26.09 -11.40 -21.79
C ARG A 334 -25.48 -12.73 -21.36
N LEU A 335 -24.28 -13.02 -21.85
CA LEU A 335 -23.50 -14.21 -21.53
C LEU A 335 -22.05 -13.82 -21.20
N TYR A 336 -21.38 -14.64 -20.38
CA TYR A 336 -19.92 -14.60 -20.30
C TYR A 336 -19.33 -15.96 -20.66
N ALA A 337 -18.17 -15.96 -21.29
CA ALA A 337 -17.43 -17.18 -21.58
C ALA A 337 -16.03 -17.11 -20.98
N LEU A 338 -15.64 -18.22 -20.34
CA LEU A 338 -14.25 -18.47 -19.94
C LEU A 338 -13.62 -19.42 -20.96
N GLN A 339 -12.44 -19.06 -21.44
CA GLN A 339 -11.76 -19.75 -22.53
C GLN A 339 -10.33 -20.06 -22.13
N ALA A 340 -9.87 -21.27 -22.42
CA ALA A 340 -8.47 -21.65 -22.35
C ALA A 340 -7.99 -21.98 -23.76
N ARG A 341 -6.87 -21.40 -24.18
CA ARG A 341 -6.36 -21.50 -25.55
C ARG A 341 -4.87 -21.83 -25.59
N LEU A 342 -4.50 -22.51 -26.66
CA LEU A 342 -3.15 -22.66 -27.14
C LEU A 342 -3.09 -22.10 -28.57
N ASN A 343 -2.12 -21.23 -28.82
CA ASN A 343 -1.92 -20.62 -30.12
C ASN A 343 -0.53 -20.95 -30.66
N LEU A 344 -0.46 -21.19 -31.96
CA LEU A 344 0.76 -21.35 -32.72
C LEU A 344 0.84 -20.20 -33.73
N GLU A 345 1.88 -19.41 -33.65
CA GLU A 345 2.08 -18.21 -34.48
C GLU A 345 3.37 -18.33 -35.30
N TYR A 346 3.29 -18.09 -36.60
CA TYR A 346 4.43 -18.02 -37.50
C TYR A 346 4.58 -16.60 -38.07
N ARG A 347 5.75 -15.99 -37.86
CA ARG A 347 6.08 -14.62 -38.30
C ARG A 347 6.84 -14.65 -39.63
N PHE A 348 6.22 -14.16 -40.68
CA PHE A 348 6.84 -14.12 -42.01
C PHE A 348 7.79 -12.93 -42.15
N THR A 349 7.40 -11.78 -41.59
CA THR A 349 8.19 -10.55 -41.59
C THR A 349 8.08 -9.85 -40.25
N ASP A 350 8.88 -8.79 -40.04
CA ASP A 350 8.80 -7.95 -38.84
C ASP A 350 7.47 -7.20 -38.71
N LYS A 351 6.60 -7.24 -39.74
CA LYS A 351 5.31 -6.53 -39.81
C LYS A 351 4.09 -7.46 -39.86
N PHE A 352 4.29 -8.76 -40.12
CA PHE A 352 3.19 -9.68 -40.44
C PHE A 352 3.46 -11.10 -39.93
N GLY A 353 2.44 -11.67 -39.26
CA GLY A 353 2.42 -13.07 -38.85
C GLY A 353 1.03 -13.69 -38.98
N LEU A 354 0.99 -15.00 -39.14
CA LEU A 354 -0.24 -15.79 -39.07
C LEU A 354 -0.26 -16.57 -37.77
N PHE A 355 -1.44 -16.72 -37.18
CA PHE A 355 -1.62 -17.59 -36.03
C PHE A 355 -2.84 -18.49 -36.20
N VAL A 356 -2.72 -19.67 -35.60
CA VAL A 356 -3.81 -20.63 -35.45
C VAL A 356 -3.97 -20.94 -33.97
N THR A 357 -5.21 -21.09 -33.56
CA THR A 357 -5.60 -21.20 -32.16
C THR A 357 -6.51 -22.40 -32.00
N GLY A 358 -6.14 -23.28 -31.06
CA GLY A 358 -6.97 -24.36 -30.56
C GLY A 358 -7.27 -24.14 -29.09
N GLY A 359 -8.50 -24.38 -28.66
CA GLY A 359 -8.86 -24.19 -27.25
C GLY A 359 -10.15 -24.87 -26.85
N TYR A 360 -10.55 -24.61 -25.61
CA TYR A 360 -11.82 -25.04 -25.07
C TYR A 360 -12.44 -23.89 -24.27
N GLY A 361 -13.72 -23.66 -24.45
CA GLY A 361 -14.44 -22.59 -23.77
C GLY A 361 -15.80 -23.04 -23.28
N GLY A 362 -16.28 -22.38 -22.23
CA GLY A 362 -17.63 -22.58 -21.70
C GLY A 362 -18.33 -21.25 -21.48
N SER A 363 -19.50 -21.07 -22.08
CA SER A 363 -20.38 -19.91 -21.88
C SER A 363 -21.38 -20.18 -20.76
N ARG A 364 -21.61 -19.18 -19.90
CA ARG A 364 -22.48 -19.24 -18.74
C ARG A 364 -23.39 -18.02 -18.69
N TYR A 365 -24.57 -18.23 -18.11
CA TYR A 365 -25.51 -17.15 -17.83
C TYR A 365 -25.02 -16.31 -16.65
N TYR A 366 -25.25 -15.00 -16.67
CA TYR A 366 -25.01 -14.13 -15.51
C TYR A 366 -25.98 -14.43 -14.35
N ASN A 367 -27.26 -14.67 -14.67
CA ASN A 367 -28.33 -14.72 -13.67
C ASN A 367 -28.81 -16.15 -13.34
N LYS A 368 -28.17 -17.18 -13.91
CA LYS A 368 -28.56 -18.59 -13.72
C LYS A 368 -27.31 -19.44 -13.55
N ALA A 369 -27.31 -20.33 -12.57
CA ALA A 369 -26.26 -21.33 -12.38
C ALA A 369 -26.37 -22.50 -13.39
N ARG A 370 -26.52 -22.19 -14.69
CA ARG A 370 -26.52 -23.17 -15.79
C ARG A 370 -25.47 -22.77 -16.83
N THR A 371 -24.79 -23.78 -17.38
CA THR A 371 -23.89 -23.59 -18.51
C THR A 371 -24.72 -23.55 -19.79
N TYR A 372 -24.49 -22.57 -20.66
CA TYR A 372 -25.22 -22.40 -21.92
C TYR A 372 -24.67 -23.33 -22.99
N ASP A 373 -23.36 -23.28 -23.22
CA ASP A 373 -22.68 -24.10 -24.20
C ASP A 373 -21.21 -24.32 -23.80
N LYS A 374 -20.63 -25.45 -24.21
CA LYS A 374 -19.20 -25.73 -24.06
C LYS A 374 -18.70 -26.40 -25.35
N GLY A 375 -17.58 -25.92 -25.86
CA GLY A 375 -17.08 -26.40 -27.14
C GLY A 375 -15.59 -26.16 -27.35
N VAL A 376 -15.09 -26.84 -28.38
CA VAL A 376 -13.75 -26.64 -28.91
C VAL A 376 -13.72 -25.31 -29.65
N ILE A 377 -12.68 -24.52 -29.41
CA ILE A 377 -12.40 -23.25 -30.10
C ILE A 377 -11.36 -23.54 -31.17
N ALA A 378 -11.69 -23.17 -32.40
CA ALA A 378 -10.76 -23.15 -33.53
C ALA A 378 -10.83 -21.76 -34.16
N GLU A 379 -9.74 -21.00 -34.05
CA GLU A 379 -9.60 -19.65 -34.61
C GLU A 379 -8.32 -19.58 -35.46
N ALA A 380 -8.35 -18.75 -36.49
CA ALA A 380 -7.16 -18.42 -37.27
C ALA A 380 -7.19 -16.94 -37.63
N GLY A 381 -6.02 -16.33 -37.78
CA GLY A 381 -5.95 -14.92 -38.14
C GLY A 381 -4.55 -14.39 -38.36
N VAL A 382 -4.51 -13.07 -38.44
CA VAL A 382 -3.32 -12.30 -38.78
C VAL A 382 -2.95 -11.41 -37.59
N VAL A 383 -1.64 -11.30 -37.34
CA VAL A 383 -1.05 -10.32 -36.43
C VAL A 383 -0.25 -9.31 -37.26
N LEU A 384 -0.54 -8.04 -37.02
CA LEU A 384 0.14 -6.87 -37.57
C LEU A 384 0.94 -6.22 -36.44
N PHE A 385 2.23 -5.95 -36.69
CA PHE A 385 3.22 -5.59 -35.67
C PHE A 385 3.53 -4.11 -35.61
#